data_AF-A0A9D7JDN1-F1
#
_entry.id   AF-A0A9D7JDN1-F1
#
_cell.length_a   1.000
_cell.length_b   1.000
_cell.length_c   1.000
_cell.angle_alpha   90.00
_cell.angle_beta   90.00
_cell.angle_gamma   90.00
#
_symmetry.space_group_name_H-M   'P 1'
#
loop_
_entity.id
_entity.type
_entity.pdbx_description
1 polymer ?
#
loop_
_entity_poly.entity_id
_entity_poly.type
_entity_poly.pdbx_seq_one_letter_code
_entity_poly.pdbx_strand_id
1 'polypeptide(L)'
;MLTENGILFDSLQWSNEAVLDPALSVPVLVAYLESNPDTKAIIVPGHGGITAVLDRVLTDAGKAPGEVVTSGFDISSAAIQGVKDGYITVVLDQQPYLQGFMPVVAAVLQKKYGLAGLQLNTGGGYLTKDNVEALEALVKTGIR
;
A
#
# COMPACT_ATOMS: atom_id res chain seq x y z
N MET A 1 5.82 18.59 4.80
CA MET A 1 5.32 18.61 3.41
C MET A 1 3.83 18.92 3.28
N LEU A 2 2.87 18.13 3.80
CA LEU A 2 1.43 18.44 3.64
C LEU A 2 1.02 19.75 4.34
N THR A 3 1.32 19.88 5.63
CA THR A 3 1.02 21.08 6.42
C THR A 3 1.74 22.33 5.88
N GLU A 4 2.96 22.17 5.38
CA GLU A 4 3.74 23.25 4.75
C GLU A 4 3.09 23.78 3.46
N ASN A 5 2.29 22.95 2.79
CA ASN A 5 1.51 23.33 1.60
C ASN A 5 0.06 23.69 1.94
N GLY A 6 -0.28 23.85 3.23
CA GLY A 6 -1.64 24.20 3.67
C GLY A 6 -2.67 23.10 3.46
N ILE A 7 -2.25 21.85 3.23
CA ILE A 7 -3.16 20.71 3.09
C ILE A 7 -3.55 20.24 4.48
N LEU A 8 -4.84 20.36 4.79
CA LEU A 8 -5.43 19.84 6.02
C LEU A 8 -5.60 18.32 5.90
N PHE A 9 -5.33 17.63 7.00
CA PHE A 9 -5.54 16.19 7.11
C PHE A 9 -5.83 15.83 8.56
N ASP A 10 -6.57 14.74 8.73
CA ASP A 10 -6.70 14.06 10.02
C ASP A 10 -5.81 12.83 10.04
N SER A 11 -5.26 12.53 11.20
CA SER A 11 -4.51 11.29 11.44
C SER A 11 -5.40 10.30 12.18
N LEU A 12 -5.59 9.13 11.60
CA LEU A 12 -6.22 7.99 12.26
C LEU A 12 -5.15 6.93 12.58
N GLN A 13 -5.11 6.49 13.83
CA GLN A 13 -4.22 5.43 14.27
C GLN A 13 -4.98 4.10 14.28
N TRP A 14 -4.48 3.10 13.55
CA TRP A 14 -5.03 1.74 13.64
C TRP A 14 -4.78 1.15 15.04
N SER A 15 -5.76 0.40 15.55
CA SER A 15 -5.62 -0.34 16.80
C SER A 15 -4.75 -1.59 16.60
N ASN A 16 -4.27 -2.18 17.70
CA ASN A 16 -3.51 -3.43 17.63
C ASN A 16 -4.34 -4.57 17.04
N GLU A 17 -5.64 -4.57 17.30
CA GLU A 17 -6.58 -5.54 16.77
C GLU A 17 -6.72 -5.37 15.26
N ALA A 18 -6.82 -4.13 14.75
CA ALA A 18 -6.89 -3.85 13.32
C ALA A 18 -5.58 -4.18 12.57
N VAL A 19 -4.44 -4.18 13.26
CA VAL A 19 -3.16 -4.67 12.69
C VAL A 19 -3.20 -6.18 12.47
N LEU A 20 -3.80 -6.92 13.40
CA LEU A 20 -3.92 -8.38 13.31
C LEU A 20 -5.08 -8.81 12.39
N ASP A 21 -6.18 -8.08 12.41
CA ASP A 21 -7.36 -8.28 11.57
C ASP A 21 -7.76 -6.95 10.89
N PRO A 22 -7.27 -6.70 9.67
CA PRO A 22 -7.56 -5.48 8.92
C PRO A 22 -9.04 -5.23 8.65
N ALA A 23 -9.89 -6.26 8.69
CA ALA A 23 -11.33 -6.08 8.51
C ALA A 23 -11.95 -5.19 9.60
N LEU A 24 -11.33 -5.13 10.79
CA LEU A 24 -11.75 -4.26 11.88
C LEU A 24 -11.52 -2.76 11.57
N SER A 25 -10.68 -2.42 10.59
CA SER A 25 -10.49 -1.04 10.15
C SER A 25 -11.67 -0.51 9.32
N VAL A 26 -12.44 -1.40 8.69
CA VAL A 26 -13.54 -1.03 7.78
C VAL A 26 -14.58 -0.13 8.44
N PRO A 27 -15.24 -0.53 9.55
CA PRO A 27 -16.27 0.32 10.17
C PRO A 27 -15.73 1.66 10.68
N VAL A 28 -14.45 1.72 11.08
CA VAL A 28 -13.81 2.96 11.53
C VAL A 28 -13.65 3.95 10.37
N LEU A 29 -13.14 3.48 9.24
CA LEU A 29 -12.93 4.31 8.05
C LEU A 29 -14.25 4.70 7.38
N VAL A 30 -15.26 3.82 7.38
CA VAL A 30 -16.62 4.14 6.90
C VAL A 30 -17.22 5.26 7.75
N ALA A 31 -17.22 5.14 9.07
CA ALA A 31 -17.75 6.17 9.97
C ALA A 31 -17.01 7.52 9.81
N TYR A 32 -15.71 7.48 9.55
CA TYR A 32 -14.93 8.68 9.24
C TYR A 32 -15.42 9.36 7.95
N LEU A 33 -15.61 8.60 6.86
CA LEU A 33 -16.11 9.14 5.59
C LEU A 33 -17.54 9.68 5.69
N GLU A 34 -18.40 9.04 6.49
CA GLU A 34 -19.76 9.54 6.76
C GLU A 34 -19.74 10.86 7.53
N SER A 35 -18.84 10.99 8.50
CA SER A 35 -18.68 12.22 9.30
C SER A 35 -17.94 13.34 8.54
N ASN A 36 -17.18 12.98 7.50
CA ASN A 36 -16.35 13.88 6.70
C ASN A 36 -16.63 13.66 5.20
N PRO A 37 -17.84 13.99 4.72
CA PRO A 37 -18.27 13.66 3.35
C PRO A 37 -17.43 14.32 2.26
N ASP A 38 -16.71 15.40 2.59
CA ASP A 38 -15.83 16.14 1.68
C ASP A 38 -14.41 15.56 1.55
N THR A 39 -14.10 14.46 2.25
CA THR A 39 -12.80 13.78 2.20
C THR A 39 -12.38 13.51 0.75
N LYS A 40 -11.21 14.02 0.36
CA LYS A 40 -10.69 13.89 -1.01
C LYS A 40 -9.71 12.73 -1.17
N ALA A 41 -9.03 12.34 -0.10
CA ALA A 41 -8.06 11.27 -0.15
C ALA A 41 -7.96 10.47 1.14
N ILE A 42 -7.63 9.19 1.02
CA ILE A 42 -7.17 8.32 2.10
C ILE A 42 -5.77 7.84 1.76
N ILE A 43 -4.86 7.95 2.73
CA ILE A 43 -3.48 7.43 2.62
C ILE A 43 -3.31 6.39 3.73
N VAL A 44 -2.94 5.16 3.34
CA VAL A 44 -2.59 4.06 4.26
C VAL A 44 -1.07 3.88 4.25
N PRO A 45 -0.33 4.57 5.12
CA PRO A 45 1.13 4.55 5.09
C PRO A 45 1.68 3.31 5.81
N GLY A 46 1.96 2.23 5.08
CA GLY A 46 2.77 1.12 5.62
C GLY A 46 1.99 -0.10 6.13
N HIS A 47 0.73 -0.28 5.74
CA HIS A 47 -0.03 -1.48 6.10
C HIS A 47 -0.75 -2.12 4.91
N GLY A 48 -0.20 -3.22 4.40
CA GLY A 48 -0.78 -4.00 3.29
C GLY A 48 -2.18 -4.53 3.54
N GLY A 49 -2.43 -5.04 4.75
CA GLY A 49 -3.74 -5.54 5.14
C GLY A 49 -4.86 -4.49 5.09
N ILE A 50 -4.62 -3.28 5.60
CA ILE A 50 -5.60 -2.19 5.56
C ILE A 50 -5.76 -1.66 4.13
N THR A 51 -4.67 -1.61 3.36
CA THR A 51 -4.72 -1.29 1.93
C THR A 51 -5.66 -2.25 1.18
N ALA A 52 -5.58 -3.54 1.49
CA ALA A 52 -6.36 -4.60 0.85
C ALA A 52 -7.87 -4.55 1.11
N VAL A 53 -8.35 -3.72 2.05
CA VAL A 53 -9.79 -3.57 2.35
C VAL A 53 -10.35 -2.20 1.96
N LEU A 54 -9.56 -1.35 1.29
CA LEU A 54 -10.00 0.00 0.88
C LEU A 54 -11.18 -0.01 -0.10
N ASP A 55 -11.26 -1.03 -0.97
CA ASP A 55 -12.39 -1.25 -1.87
C ASP A 55 -13.71 -1.41 -1.11
N ARG A 56 -13.68 -2.23 -0.06
CA ARG A 56 -14.80 -2.46 0.84
C ARG A 56 -15.13 -1.21 1.64
N VAL A 57 -14.12 -0.50 2.17
CA VAL A 57 -14.33 0.78 2.87
C VAL A 57 -15.11 1.76 2.02
N LEU A 58 -14.68 1.96 0.77
CA LEU A 58 -15.33 2.89 -0.14
C LEU A 58 -16.73 2.42 -0.53
N THR A 59 -16.89 1.13 -0.85
CA THR A 59 -18.20 0.56 -1.21
C THR A 59 -19.20 0.64 -0.05
N ASP A 60 -18.80 0.28 1.17
CA ASP A 60 -19.64 0.31 2.37
C ASP A 60 -19.99 1.76 2.77
N ALA A 61 -19.13 2.73 2.45
CA ALA A 61 -19.40 4.17 2.61
C ALA A 61 -20.20 4.79 1.45
N GLY A 62 -20.65 3.99 0.48
CA GLY A 62 -21.43 4.46 -0.68
C GLY A 62 -20.64 5.30 -1.67
N LYS A 63 -19.31 5.19 -1.69
CA LYS A 63 -18.42 5.90 -2.61
C LYS A 63 -18.20 5.10 -3.90
N ALA A 64 -18.28 5.78 -5.04
CA ALA A 64 -18.00 5.15 -6.33
C ALA A 64 -16.47 5.05 -6.58
N PRO A 65 -16.01 4.15 -7.48
CA PRO A 65 -14.63 4.13 -7.94
C PRO A 65 -14.15 5.51 -8.40
N GLY A 66 -12.99 5.94 -7.89
CA GLY A 66 -12.39 7.25 -8.21
C GLY A 66 -13.01 8.47 -7.51
N GLU A 67 -14.05 8.31 -6.69
CA GLU A 67 -14.62 9.44 -5.92
C GLU A 67 -13.66 9.94 -4.82
N VAL A 68 -12.93 9.01 -4.19
CA VAL A 68 -11.89 9.30 -3.20
C VAL A 68 -10.56 8.78 -3.70
N VAL A 69 -9.53 9.62 -3.71
CA VAL A 69 -8.17 9.22 -4.09
C VAL A 69 -7.57 8.36 -2.98
N THR A 70 -7.02 7.22 -3.32
CA THR A 70 -6.54 6.24 -2.34
C THR A 70 -5.10 5.84 -2.62
N SER A 71 -4.26 5.98 -1.60
CA SER A 71 -2.88 5.49 -1.62
C SER A 71 -2.69 4.39 -0.59
N GLY A 72 -2.06 3.30 -1.00
CA GLY A 72 -1.76 2.16 -0.14
C GLY A 72 -0.30 1.75 -0.14
N PHE A 73 -0.03 0.65 0.56
CA PHE A 73 1.29 0.05 0.72
C PHE A 73 1.16 -1.47 0.54
N ASP A 74 2.20 -2.13 0.03
CA ASP A 74 2.27 -3.56 -0.31
C ASP A 74 1.33 -4.03 -1.42
N ILE A 75 1.90 -4.70 -2.42
CA ILE A 75 1.13 -5.38 -3.47
C ILE A 75 0.58 -6.70 -2.91
N SER A 76 -0.73 -6.87 -3.02
CA SER A 76 -1.45 -8.12 -2.73
C SER A 76 -2.50 -8.35 -3.82
N SER A 77 -3.03 -9.57 -3.92
CA SER A 77 -4.10 -9.87 -4.88
C SER A 77 -5.33 -8.97 -4.70
N ALA A 78 -5.68 -8.65 -3.46
CA ALA A 78 -6.77 -7.72 -3.15
C ALA A 78 -6.43 -6.28 -3.56
N ALA A 79 -5.21 -5.81 -3.30
CA ALA A 79 -4.77 -4.49 -3.74
C ALA A 79 -4.75 -4.37 -5.27
N ILE A 80 -4.30 -5.42 -5.98
CA ILE A 80 -4.37 -5.52 -7.45
C ILE A 80 -5.80 -5.39 -7.94
N GLN A 81 -6.72 -6.15 -7.33
CA GLN A 81 -8.13 -6.11 -7.70
C GLN A 81 -8.74 -4.73 -7.43
N GLY A 82 -8.47 -4.13 -6.26
CA GLY A 82 -8.93 -2.78 -5.94
C GLY A 82 -8.41 -1.71 -6.91
N VAL A 83 -7.18 -1.87 -7.44
CA VAL A 83 -6.65 -0.99 -8.50
C VAL A 83 -7.39 -1.20 -9.83
N LYS A 84 -7.64 -2.45 -10.22
CA LYS A 84 -8.41 -2.78 -11.43
C LYS A 84 -9.83 -2.22 -11.37
N ASP A 85 -10.49 -2.39 -10.24
CA ASP A 85 -11.85 -1.92 -9.99
C ASP A 85 -11.90 -0.38 -9.83
N GLY A 86 -10.77 0.26 -9.58
CA GLY A 86 -10.63 1.71 -9.48
C GLY A 86 -10.95 2.30 -8.11
N TYR A 87 -11.08 1.46 -7.09
CA TYR A 87 -11.19 1.91 -5.70
C TYR A 87 -9.84 2.23 -5.07
N ILE A 88 -8.76 1.62 -5.57
CA ILE A 88 -7.38 1.93 -5.15
C ILE A 88 -6.68 2.69 -6.28
N THR A 89 -6.21 3.91 -6.00
CA THR A 89 -5.57 4.76 -7.03
C THR A 89 -4.11 4.36 -7.25
N VAL A 90 -3.36 4.20 -6.16
CA VAL A 90 -1.95 3.85 -6.21
C VAL A 90 -1.55 3.01 -5.00
N VAL A 91 -0.64 2.06 -5.19
CA VAL A 91 -0.04 1.29 -4.09
C VAL A 91 1.47 1.36 -4.22
N LEU A 92 2.15 1.66 -3.12
CA LEU A 92 3.62 1.64 -3.10
C LEU A 92 4.12 0.21 -3.25
N ASP A 93 5.01 0.01 -4.23
CA ASP A 93 5.72 -1.24 -4.47
C ASP A 93 7.16 -1.13 -3.98
N GLN A 94 7.40 -1.76 -2.82
CA GLN A 94 8.69 -1.77 -2.16
C GLN A 94 9.64 -2.89 -2.67
N GLN A 95 9.20 -3.69 -3.64
CA GLN A 95 9.94 -4.79 -4.26
C GLN A 95 10.46 -5.84 -3.25
N PRO A 96 9.56 -6.56 -2.56
CA PRO A 96 9.93 -7.49 -1.48
C PRO A 96 10.88 -8.60 -1.95
N TYR A 97 10.80 -9.03 -3.22
CA TYR A 97 11.76 -9.99 -3.78
C TYR A 97 13.21 -9.49 -3.67
N LEU A 98 13.48 -8.22 -4.01
CA LEU A 98 14.81 -7.65 -3.89
C LEU A 98 15.22 -7.46 -2.42
N GLN A 99 14.27 -7.10 -1.56
CA GLN A 99 14.52 -6.99 -0.12
C GLN A 99 14.89 -8.33 0.51
N GLY A 100 14.37 -9.44 0.01
CA GLY A 100 14.78 -10.79 0.44
C GLY A 100 16.10 -11.24 -0.21
N PHE A 101 16.26 -10.97 -1.50
CA PHE A 101 17.38 -11.50 -2.29
C PHE A 101 18.70 -10.76 -2.03
N MET A 102 18.69 -9.44 -2.05
CA MET A 102 19.92 -8.64 -1.97
C MET A 102 20.67 -8.76 -0.64
N PRO A 103 20.01 -8.85 0.54
CA PRO A 103 20.72 -9.09 1.78
C PRO A 103 21.45 -10.43 1.83
N VAL A 104 20.90 -11.47 1.19
CA VAL A 104 21.58 -12.78 1.08
C VAL A 104 22.83 -12.65 0.23
N VAL A 105 22.76 -11.95 -0.90
CA VAL A 105 23.93 -11.67 -1.76
C VAL A 105 24.98 -10.90 -0.96
N ALA A 106 24.59 -9.84 -0.25
CA ALA A 106 25.48 -9.05 0.57
C ALA A 106 26.18 -9.89 1.65
N ALA A 107 25.44 -10.78 2.33
CA ALA A 107 26.00 -11.69 3.33
C ALA A 107 27.04 -12.66 2.74
N VAL A 108 26.80 -13.19 1.53
CA VAL A 108 27.75 -14.06 0.83
C VAL A 108 29.03 -13.30 0.46
N LEU A 109 28.90 -12.09 -0.08
CA LEU A 109 30.04 -11.25 -0.46
C LEU A 109 30.90 -10.89 0.76
N GLN A 110 30.27 -10.52 1.87
CA GLN A 110 30.96 -10.27 3.13
C GLN A 110 31.69 -11.52 3.61
N LYS A 111 31.02 -12.68 3.62
CA LYS A 111 31.59 -13.92 4.15
C LYS A 111 32.77 -14.43 3.31
N LYS A 112 32.68 -14.35 1.97
CA LYS A 112 33.69 -14.89 1.06
C LYS A 112 34.83 -13.93 0.76
N TYR A 113 34.55 -12.63 0.70
CA TYR A 113 35.47 -11.63 0.16
C TYR A 113 35.70 -10.43 1.08
N GLY A 114 35.03 -10.36 2.24
CA GLY A 114 35.15 -9.22 3.16
C GLY A 114 34.48 -7.94 2.68
N LEU A 115 33.71 -7.99 1.59
CA LEU A 115 33.00 -6.84 1.03
C LEU A 115 31.71 -6.60 1.85
N ALA A 116 31.71 -5.56 2.69
CA ALA A 116 30.61 -5.27 3.62
C ALA A 116 30.07 -3.83 3.43
N GLY A 117 28.97 -3.51 4.13
CA GLY A 117 28.41 -2.15 4.16
C GLY A 117 27.60 -1.76 2.92
N LEU A 118 27.10 -2.74 2.16
CA LEU A 118 26.20 -2.47 1.04
C LEU A 118 24.88 -1.88 1.56
N GLN A 119 24.59 -0.64 1.16
CA GLN A 119 23.30 0.00 1.35
C GLN A 119 22.57 0.01 0.02
N LEU A 120 21.36 -0.55 0.00
CA LEU A 120 20.58 -0.71 -1.23
C LEU A 120 19.17 -0.18 -1.02
N ASN A 121 18.75 0.68 -1.94
CA ASN A 121 17.36 1.10 -2.06
C ASN A 121 16.71 0.23 -3.14
N THR A 122 15.75 -0.62 -2.76
CA THR A 122 15.02 -1.51 -3.69
C THR A 122 14.00 -0.77 -4.55
N GLY A 123 13.86 0.54 -4.35
CA GLY A 123 13.07 1.45 -5.17
C GLY A 123 11.80 1.94 -4.50
N GLY A 124 11.16 2.92 -5.16
CA GLY A 124 9.81 3.42 -4.89
C GLY A 124 8.93 3.16 -6.11
N GLY A 125 8.69 1.88 -6.42
CA GLY A 125 7.76 1.51 -7.48
C GLY A 125 6.33 1.85 -7.07
N TYR A 126 5.41 1.80 -8.03
CA TYR A 126 4.01 2.00 -7.75
C TYR A 126 3.16 1.10 -8.64
N LEU A 127 2.11 0.54 -8.07
CA LEU A 127 1.04 -0.16 -8.76
C LEU A 127 -0.09 0.83 -9.04
N THR A 128 -0.47 0.94 -10.30
CA THR A 128 -1.55 1.80 -10.80
C THR A 128 -2.29 1.07 -11.93
N LYS A 129 -3.40 1.65 -12.42
CA LYS A 129 -4.12 1.09 -13.56
C LYS A 129 -3.25 0.90 -14.81
N ASP A 130 -2.23 1.73 -14.99
CA ASP A 130 -1.38 1.71 -16.19
C ASP A 130 -0.42 0.50 -16.24
N ASN A 131 -0.10 -0.09 -15.08
CA ASN A 131 0.89 -1.16 -14.98
C ASN A 131 0.41 -2.41 -14.20
N VAL A 132 -0.85 -2.45 -13.78
CA VAL A 132 -1.41 -3.53 -12.95
C VAL A 132 -1.30 -4.90 -13.60
N GLU A 133 -1.57 -5.03 -14.90
CA GLU A 133 -1.47 -6.32 -15.60
C GLU A 133 -0.03 -6.84 -15.67
N ALA A 134 0.93 -5.94 -15.90
CA ALA A 134 2.34 -6.29 -15.97
C ALA A 134 2.86 -6.72 -14.58
N LEU A 135 2.49 -5.99 -13.53
CA LEU A 135 2.90 -6.32 -12.15
C LEU A 135 2.22 -7.59 -11.66
N GLU A 136 0.94 -7.82 -11.96
CA GLU A 136 0.25 -9.06 -11.59
C GLU A 136 0.92 -10.30 -12.21
N ALA A 137 1.39 -10.20 -13.47
CA ALA A 137 2.12 -11.28 -14.09
C ALA A 137 3.42 -11.61 -13.35
N LEU A 138 4.15 -10.60 -12.86
CA LEU A 138 5.35 -10.80 -12.05
C LEU A 138 5.04 -11.41 -10.68
N VAL A 139 3.95 -10.98 -10.04
CA VAL A 139 3.46 -11.55 -8.76
C VAL A 139 3.19 -13.04 -8.93
N LYS A 140 2.53 -13.45 -10.02
CA LYS A 140 2.26 -14.87 -10.33
C LYS A 140 3.54 -15.72 -10.48
N THR A 141 4.65 -15.09 -10.86
CA THR A 141 5.96 -15.75 -10.96
C THR A 141 6.82 -15.63 -9.70
N GLY A 142 6.33 -14.95 -8.65
CA GLY A 142 7.01 -14.83 -7.36
C GLY A 142 8.21 -13.87 -7.33
N ILE A 143 8.33 -12.98 -8.33
CA ILE A 143 9.41 -11.97 -8.40
C ILE A 143 8.91 -10.54 -8.16
N ARG A 144 7.67 -10.42 -7.68
CA ARG A 144 7.04 -9.17 -7.28
C ARG A 144 6.19 -9.40 -6.06
#